data_AF-A0A0D7F871-F1
#
_entry.id   AF-A0A0D7F871-F1
#
_cell.length_a   1.000
_cell.length_b   1.000
_cell.length_c   1.000
_cell.angle_alpha   90.00
_cell.angle_beta   90.00
_cell.angle_gamma   90.00
#
_symmetry.space_group_name_H-M   'P 1'
#
loop_
_entity.id
_entity.type
_entity.pdbx_description
1 polymer ?
#
loop_
_entity_poly.entity_id
_entity_poly.type
_entity_poly.pdbx_seq_one_letter_code
_entity_poly.pdbx_strand_id
1 'polypeptide(L)' 'MQRLETTDLKEARRSRIAQFSGRSATLKVGGAMVTGLVRAVQEDKSSDTPRWIVTVIPKQSKG' A
#
# COMPACT_ATOMS: atom_id res chain seq x y z
N MET A 1 -10.25 -2.10 6.79
CA MET A 1 -9.17 -1.39 6.05
C MET A 1 -7.87 -1.74 6.73
N GLN A 2 -6.84 -2.12 5.98
CA GLN A 2 -5.53 -2.49 6.49
C GLN A 2 -4.55 -1.37 6.17
N ARG A 3 -3.76 -0.94 7.16
CA ARG A 3 -2.67 0.02 6.97
C ARG A 3 -1.37 -0.75 6.99
N LEU A 4 -0.54 -0.53 5.98
CA LEU A 4 0.76 -1.14 5.82
C LEU A 4 1.78 -0.03 5.66
N GLU A 5 2.96 -0.23 6.23
CA GLU A 5 4.04 0.74 6.20
C GLU A 5 5.18 0.17 5.36
N THR A 6 5.81 1.00 4.55
CA THR A 6 7.00 0.63 3.79
C THR A 6 7.99 1.77 3.75
N THR A 7 9.27 1.44 3.79
CA THR A 7 10.39 2.36 3.52
C THR A 7 10.91 2.21 2.09
N ASP A 8 10.34 1.29 1.29
CA ASP A 8 10.72 1.09 -0.11
C ASP A 8 9.88 1.98 -1.03
N LEU A 9 10.56 2.95 -1.65
CA LEU A 9 9.98 3.85 -2.65
C LEU A 9 9.33 3.09 -3.81
N LYS A 10 9.84 1.91 -4.20
CA LYS A 10 9.26 1.10 -5.28
C LYS A 10 7.90 0.52 -4.87
N GLU A 11 7.76 0.06 -3.62
CA GLU A 11 6.49 -0.42 -3.07
C GLU A 11 5.47 0.72 -2.95
N ALA A 12 5.91 1.89 -2.50
CA ALA A 12 5.08 3.09 -2.41
C ALA A 12 4.57 3.54 -3.79
N ARG A 13 5.45 3.60 -4.80
CA ARG A 13 5.08 3.96 -6.19
C ARG A 13 4.09 2.98 -6.79
N ARG A 14 4.31 1.67 -6.63
CA ARG A 14 3.35 0.64 -7.10
C ARG A 14 1.99 0.80 -6.44
N SER A 15 1.97 1.03 -5.13
CA SER A 15 0.73 1.26 -4.38
C SER A 15 0.00 2.51 -4.88
N ARG A 16 0.72 3.59 -5.20
CA ARG A 16 0.16 4.81 -5.78
C ARG A 16 -0.46 4.57 -7.16
N ILE A 17 0.21 3.83 -8.03
CA ILE A 17 -0.33 3.48 -9.35
C ILE A 17 -1.60 2.63 -9.17
N ALA A 18 -1.58 1.65 -8.27
CA ALA A 18 -2.75 0.82 -7.96
C ALA A 18 -3.91 1.66 -7.41
N GLN A 19 -3.63 2.70 -6.61
CA GLN A 19 -4.64 3.66 -6.14
C GLN A 19 -5.37 4.33 -7.30
N PHE A 20 -4.64 4.82 -8.31
CA PHE A 20 -5.22 5.45 -9.49
C PHE A 20 -5.90 4.47 -10.44
N SER A 21 -5.46 3.21 -10.47
CA SER A 21 -6.07 2.18 -11.31
C SER A 21 -7.51 1.83 -10.91
N GLY A 22 -7.90 2.09 -9.66
CA GLY A 22 -9.22 1.75 -9.12
C GLY A 22 -9.52 0.25 -9.08
N ARG A 23 -8.53 -0.61 -9.36
CA ARG A 23 -8.67 -2.07 -9.39
C ARG A 23 -8.06 -2.70 -8.16
N SER A 24 -8.59 -3.88 -7.79
CA SER A 24 -7.94 -4.71 -6.78
C SER A 24 -6.63 -5.28 -7.35
N ALA A 25 -5.54 -5.15 -6.60
CA ALA A 25 -4.23 -5.65 -6.96
C ALA A 25 -3.58 -6.37 -5.78
N THR A 26 -2.70 -7.32 -6.08
CA THR A 26 -1.80 -7.91 -5.08
C THR A 26 -0.58 -7.02 -4.94
N LEU A 27 -0.38 -6.46 -3.75
CA LEU A 27 0.70 -5.55 -3.43
C LEU A 27 1.57 -6.15 -2.33
N LYS A 28 2.88 -5.98 -2.49
CA LYS A 28 3.84 -6.20 -1.42
C LYS A 28 4.15 -4.85 -0.78
N VAL A 29 3.87 -4.73 0.51
CA VAL A 29 4.12 -3.51 1.30
C VAL A 29 4.76 -3.92 2.62
N GLY A 30 5.98 -3.45 2.89
CA GLY A 30 6.69 -3.73 4.13
C GLY A 30 7.00 -5.22 4.32
N GLY A 31 7.16 -5.96 3.22
CA GLY A 31 7.35 -7.41 3.25
C GLY A 31 6.05 -8.24 3.29
N ALA A 32 4.90 -7.63 3.61
CA ALA A 32 3.60 -8.32 3.62
C ALA A 32 2.94 -8.30 2.23
N MET A 33 2.39 -9.44 1.80
CA MET A 33 1.52 -9.50 0.61
C MET A 33 0.08 -9.24 1.02
N VAL A 34 -0.56 -8.26 0.38
CA VAL A 34 -1.98 -7.94 0.55
C VAL A 34 -2.67 -7.92 -0.81
N THR A 35 -3.86 -8.49 -0.90
CA THR A 35 -4.69 -8.41 -2.10
C THR A 35 -5.90 -7.52 -1.82
N GLY A 36 -6.02 -6.41 -2.54
CA GLY A 36 -7.09 -5.45 -2.28
C GLY A 36 -6.98 -4.18 -3.10
N LEU A 37 -7.86 -3.23 -2.81
CA LEU A 37 -7.89 -1.92 -3.46
C LEU A 37 -7.14 -0.90 -2.61
N VAL A 38 -6.22 -0.15 -3.21
CA VAL A 38 -5.50 0.91 -2.50
C VAL A 38 -6.40 2.12 -2.37
N ARG A 39 -6.71 2.49 -1.13
CA ARG A 39 -7.51 3.67 -0.83
C ARG A 39 -6.64 4.93 -0.73
N ALA A 40 -5.49 4.82 -0.08
CA ALA A 40 -4.61 5.95 0.16
C ALA A 40 -3.14 5.51 0.23
N VAL A 41 -2.25 6.39 -0.21
CA VAL A 41 -0.80 6.30 0.02
C VAL A 41 -0.35 7.64 0.57
N GLN A 42 0.13 7.64 1.80
CA GLN A 42 0.63 8.83 2.49
C GLN A 42 2.14 8.70 2.66
N GLU A 43 2.86 9.80 2.50
CA GLU A 43 4.30 9.86 2.80
C GLU A 43 4.46 10.53 4.16
N ASP A 44 5.15 9.84 5.06
CA ASP A 44 5.55 10.32 6.36
C ASP A 44 7.03 10.72 6.31
N LYS A 45 7.26 12.02 6.51
CA LYS A 45 8.58 12.67 6.52
C LYS A 45 9.03 13.07 7.92
N SER A 46 8.39 12.51 8.96
CA SER A 46 8.74 12.78 10.36
C SER A 46 10.12 12.24 10.78
N SER A 47 10.70 11.35 9.97
CA SER A 47 12.01 10.72 10.21
C SER A 47 12.96 11.01 9.04
N ASP A 48 14.27 10.93 9.30
CA ASP A 48 15.33 11.00 8.29
C ASP A 48 15.16 9.97 7.16
N THR A 49 14.48 8.86 7.46
CA THR A 49 14.10 7.87 6.45
C THR A 49 12.64 8.08 6.03
N PRO A 50 12.35 8.35 4.75
CA PRO A 50 10.99 8.50 4.29
C PRO A 50 10.22 7.18 4.46
N ARG A 51 9.04 7.27 5.05
CA ARG A 51 8.12 6.14 5.25
C ARG A 51 6.86 6.39 4.46
N TRP A 52 6.26 5.35 3.92
CA TRP A 52 4.98 5.43 3.23
C TRP A 52 3.95 4.56 3.92
N ILE A 53 2.81 5.17 4.25
CA ILE A 53 1.65 4.51 4.85
C ILE A 53 0.64 4.23 3.74
N VAL A 54 0.49 2.96 3.40
CA VAL A 54 -0.46 2.46 2.39
C VAL A 54 -1.71 1.95 3.09
N THR A 55 -2.86 2.53 2.77
CA THR A 55 -4.17 2.04 3.23
C THR A 55 -4.79 1.20 2.13
N VAL A 56 -4.98 -0.09 2.42
CA VAL A 56 -5.60 -1.07 1.51
C VAL A 56 -6.96 -1.48 2.06
N ILE A 57 -7.95 -1.58 1.19
CA ILE A 57 -9.19 -2.29 1.46
C ILE A 57 -8.95 -3.73 1.00
N PRO A 58 -8.66 -4.68 1.92
CA PRO A 58 -8.43 -6.05 1.52
C PRO A 58 -9.69 -6.59 0.85
N LYS A 59 -9.53 -7.21 -0.32
CA LYS A 59 -10.61 -7.99 -0.91
C LYS A 59 -10.64 -9.28 -0.11
N GLN A 60 -11.67 -9.49 0.70
CA GLN A 60 -11.85 -10.79 1.35
C GLN A 60 -11.88 -11.84 0.24
N SER A 61 -10.83 -12.64 0.15
CA SER A 61 -10.90 -13.94 -0.50
C SER A 61 -11.91 -14.72 0.33
N LYS A 62 -13.16 -14.80 -0.15
CA LYS A 62 -14.05 -15.86 0.28
C LYS A 62 -13.37 -17.16 -0.17
N GLY A 63 -12.64 -17.76 0.75
CA GLY A 63 -12.26 -19.17 0.66
C GLY A 63 -13.49 -20.04 0.77
#